data_AF-A0A970DBG0-F1
#
_entry.id   AF-A0A970DBG0-F1
#
_cell.length_a   1.000
_cell.length_b   1.000
_cell.length_c   1.000
_cell.angle_alpha   90.00
_cell.angle_beta   90.00
_cell.angle_gamma   90.00
#
_symmetry.space_group_name_H-M   'P 1'
#
loop_
_entity.id
_entity.type
_entity.pdbx_description
1 polymer ?
#
loop_
_entity_poly.entity_id
_entity_poly.type
_entity_poly.pdbx_seq_one_letter_code
_entity_poly.pdbx_strand_id
1 'polypeptide(L)' 'MLTGFGRARYSTIHYYKEPQPLIIQLRPTRLAYWAKLAFEKYWLTFWF' A
#
# COMPACT_ATOMS: atom_id res chain seq x y z
N MET A 1 -2.75 0.59 2.60
CA MET A 1 -3.87 1.04 3.46
C MET A 1 -4.16 2.52 3.21
N LEU A 2 -5.40 2.89 2.89
CA LEU A 2 -5.80 4.29 2.78
C LEU A 2 -5.97 4.87 4.19
N THR A 3 -5.33 6.00 4.48
CA THR A 3 -5.31 6.59 5.83
C THR A 3 -6.19 7.84 5.94
N GLY A 4 -6.87 8.24 4.84
CA GLY A 4 -7.60 9.51 4.74
C GLY A 4 -6.70 10.69 4.32
N PHE A 5 -7.30 11.86 4.07
CA PHE A 5 -6.62 13.12 3.69
C PHE A 5 -5.70 13.06 2.45
N GLY A 6 -6.03 12.20 1.47
CA GLY A 6 -5.21 12.03 0.25
C GLY A 6 -3.84 11.42 0.52
N ARG A 7 -3.69 10.66 1.62
CA ARG A 7 -2.48 9.91 1.94
C ARG A 7 -2.79 8.42 1.98
N ALA A 8 -1.86 7.64 1.44
CA ALA A 8 -1.87 6.20 1.56
C ALA A 8 -0.56 5.73 2.16
N ARG A 9 -0.64 4.58 2.82
CA ARG A 9 0.48 3.95 3.48
C ARG A 9 0.69 2.57 2.89
N TYR A 10 1.91 2.30 2.45
CA TYR A 10 2.33 0.95 2.11
C TYR A 10 2.79 0.24 3.37
N SER A 11 2.33 -0.99 3.54
CA SER A 11 2.72 -1.86 4.63
C SER A 11 3.27 -3.13 4.02
N THR A 12 4.52 -3.44 4.33
CA THR A 12 5.13 -4.71 3.97
C THR A 12 5.14 -5.58 5.21
N ILE A 13 4.58 -6.78 5.09
CA ILE A 13 4.51 -7.73 6.20
C ILE A 13 5.42 -8.91 5.84
N HIS A 14 6.43 -9.14 6.66
CA HIS A 14 7.26 -10.34 6.57
C HIS A 14 6.69 -11.40 7.52
N TYR A 15 5.79 -12.23 7.00
CA TYR A 15 5.11 -13.28 7.78
C TYR A 15 6.04 -14.39 8.27
N TYR A 16 7.11 -14.68 7.52
CA TYR A 16 8.00 -15.83 7.76
C TYR A 16 9.34 -15.45 8.40
N LYS A 17 9.45 -14.24 8.96
CA LYS A 17 10.69 -13.81 9.62
C LYS A 17 10.64 -14.21 11.09
N GLU A 18 11.43 -15.20 11.49
CA GLU A 18 11.67 -15.51 12.90
C GLU A 18 12.53 -14.39 13.53
N PRO A 19 12.29 -13.96 14.78
CA PRO A 19 11.37 -14.51 15.78
C PRO A 19 9.95 -13.89 15.81
N GLN A 20 9.68 -12.82 15.05
CA GLN A 20 8.39 -12.11 15.04
C GLN A 20 8.06 -11.53 13.66
N PRO A 21 6.78 -11.56 13.22
CA PRO A 21 6.39 -10.99 11.94
C PRO A 21 6.70 -9.49 11.92
N LEU A 22 7.64 -9.09 11.03
CA LEU A 22 8.03 -7.70 10.91
C LEU A 22 7.04 -6.97 10.00
N ILE A 23 6.26 -6.06 10.60
CA ILE A 23 5.35 -5.18 9.88
C ILE A 23 6.07 -3.84 9.67
N ILE A 24 6.62 -3.65 8.48
CA ILE A 24 7.24 -2.36 8.10
C ILE A 24 6.14 -1.48 7.52
N GLN A 25 5.81 -0.40 8.23
CA GLN A 25 4.87 0.60 7.77
C GLN A 25 5.65 1.80 7.23
N LEU A 26 5.66 1.97 5.91
CA LEU A 26 6.29 3.14 5.27
C LEU A 26 5.53 4.41 5.64
N ARG A 27 6.20 5.57 5.63
CA ARG A 27 5.52 6.83 5.96
C ARG A 27 4.37 7.12 4.98
N PRO A 28 3.23 7.63 5.46
CA PRO A 28 2.13 7.99 4.60
C PRO A 28 2.53 9.17 3.70
N THR A 29 2.53 8.96 2.38
CA THR A 29 2.89 9.97 1.38
C THR A 29 1.76 10.16 0.37
N ARG A 30 1.73 11.34 -0.27
CA ARG A 30 0.79 11.63 -1.36
C ARG A 30 1.11 10.83 -2.61
N LEU A 31 2.40 10.58 -2.90
CA LEU A 31 2.81 9.74 -4.03
C LEU A 31 2.28 8.31 -3.88
N ALA A 32 2.37 7.73 -2.68
CA ALA A 32 1.79 6.41 -2.40
C ALA A 32 0.27 6.36 -2.61
N TYR A 33 -0.43 7.47 -2.37
CA TYR A 33 -1.87 7.56 -2.61
C TYR A 33 -2.18 7.51 -4.11
N TRP A 34 -1.51 8.33 -4.91
CA TRP A 34 -1.69 8.34 -6.37
C TRP A 34 -1.28 7.02 -7.02
N ALA A 35 -0.16 6.42 -6.59
CA ALA A 35 0.29 5.14 -7.11
C ALA A 35 -0.72 4.01 -6.83
N LYS A 36 -1.31 3.97 -5.62
CA LYS A 36 -2.39 3.03 -5.29
C LYS A 36 -3.61 3.24 -6.22
N LEU A 37 -4.04 4.48 -6.38
CA LEU A 37 -5.24 4.82 -7.15
C LEU A 37 -5.07 4.50 -8.64
N ALA A 38 -3.91 4.82 -9.21
CA ALA A 38 -3.56 4.49 -10.58
C ALA A 38 -3.51 2.97 -10.80
N PHE A 39 -2.95 2.22 -9.84
CA PHE A 39 -2.92 0.76 -9.90
C PHE A 39 -4.33 0.16 -9.85
N GLU A 40 -5.20 0.61 -8.94
CA GLU A 40 -6.59 0.14 -8.85
C GLU A 40 -7.35 0.42 -10.15
N LYS A 41 -7.18 1.61 -10.73
CA LYS A 41 -7.82 1.97 -12.01
C LYS A 41 -7.28 1.11 -13.17
N TYR A 42 -5.97 0.97 -13.28
CA TYR A 42 -5.33 0.13 -14.31
C TYR A 42 -5.79 -1.33 -14.20
N TRP A 43 -5.80 -1.88 -12.99
CA TRP A 43 -6.24 -3.26 -12.75
C TRP A 43 -7.69 -3.45 -13.19
N LEU A 44 -8.59 -2.55 -12.79
CA LEU A 44 -9.99 -2.63 -13.20
C LEU A 44 -10.15 -2.55 -14.72
N THR A 45 -9.47 -1.62 -15.40
CA THR A 45 -9.52 -1.50 -16.87
C THR A 45 -8.86 -2.67 -17.60
N PHE A 46 -7.92 -3.37 -16.98
CA PHE A 46 -7.28 -4.53 -17.61
C PHE A 46 -8.15 -5.79 -17.52
N TRP A 47 -8.95 -5.91 -16.46
CA TRP A 47 -9.78 -7.09 -16.20
C TRP A 47 -11.26 -6.93 -16.60
N PHE A 48 -11.75 -5.70 -16.78
CA PHE A 48 -13.07 -5.34 -17.28
C PHE A 48 -12.98 -4.42 -18.50
#